data_AF-A0A3B0PEI6-F1
#
_entry.id   AF-A0A3B0PEI6-F1
#
_cell.length_a   1.000
_cell.length_b   1.000
_cell.length_c   1.000
_cell.angle_alpha   90.00
_cell.angle_beta   90.00
_cell.angle_gamma   90.00
#
_symmetry.space_group_name_H-M   'P 1'
#
loop_
_entity.id
_entity.type
_entity.pdbx_description
1 polymer ?
#
loop_
_entity_poly.entity_id
_entity_poly.type
_entity_poly.pdbx_seq_one_letter_code
_entity_poly.pdbx_strand_id
1 'polypeptide(L)' 'MKERGLSETYIIVSDGLKGLKEAIENVYPKAMHITCTVHMIRNAAKYVSHSMKSDFLRDLKNIYGADNW' A
#
# COMPACT_ATOMS: atom_id res chain seq x y z
N MET A 1 -7.24 10.63 15.15
CA MET A 1 -8.29 9.68 14.68
C MET A 1 -8.93 8.96 15.85
N LYS A 2 -8.14 8.32 16.72
CA LYS A 2 -8.63 7.75 17.99
C LYS A 2 -9.39 8.76 18.85
N GLU A 3 -8.81 9.95 19.06
CA GLU A 3 -9.46 11.09 19.74
C GLU A 3 -10.69 11.64 19.00
N ARG A 4 -10.81 11.36 17.70
CA ARG A 4 -11.97 11.75 16.88
C ARG A 4 -13.02 10.62 16.82
N GLY A 5 -12.89 9.59 17.65
CA GLY A 5 -13.88 8.51 17.81
C GLY A 5 -13.62 7.24 17.00
N LEU A 6 -12.53 7.14 16.22
CA LEU A 6 -12.21 5.86 15.58
C LEU A 6 -11.59 4.90 16.60
N SER A 7 -12.39 3.95 17.10
CA SER A 7 -11.97 2.99 18.12
C SER A 7 -11.09 1.88 17.56
N GLU A 8 -11.50 1.25 16.47
CA GLU A 8 -10.85 0.08 15.87
C GLU A 8 -10.96 0.11 14.34
N THR A 9 -10.06 -0.60 13.67
CA THR A 9 -10.12 -0.84 12.22
C THR A 9 -9.51 -2.20 11.91
N TYR A 10 -9.98 -2.84 10.84
CA TYR A 10 -9.49 -4.14 10.40
C TYR A 10 -8.22 -4.03 9.56
N ILE A 11 -8.11 -2.99 8.73
CA ILE A 11 -7.01 -2.81 7.79
C ILE A 11 -6.57 -1.35 7.82
N ILE A 12 -5.26 -1.14 7.85
CA ILE A 12 -4.65 0.17 7.60
C ILE A 12 -3.66 0.02 6.46
N VAL A 13 -3.90 0.78 5.39
CA VAL A 13 -3.03 0.82 4.22
C VAL A 13 -2.23 2.11 4.24
N SER A 14 -0.91 2.03 4.27
CA SER A 14 -0.02 3.20 4.25
C SER A 14 1.13 3.03 3.27
N ASP A 15 1.87 4.10 2.98
CA ASP A 15 3.16 3.93 2.32
C ASP A 15 4.20 3.26 3.24
N GLY A 16 5.39 2.98 2.70
CA GLY A 16 6.50 2.35 3.42
C GLY A 16 7.36 3.32 4.23
N LEU A 17 6.78 4.41 4.75
CA LEU A 17 7.52 5.38 5.55
C LEU A 17 8.06 4.72 6.83
N LYS A 18 9.35 4.95 7.10
CA LYS A 18 10.04 4.41 8.28
C LYS A 18 9.34 4.85 9.58
N GLY A 19 9.05 3.91 10.48
CA GLY A 19 8.39 4.18 11.75
C GLY A 19 6.86 4.19 11.69
N LEU A 20 6.26 4.20 10.49
CA LEU A 20 4.81 4.31 10.35
C LEU A 20 4.10 3.00 10.71
N LYS A 21 4.68 1.85 10.34
CA LYS A 21 4.15 0.53 10.70
C LYS A 21 4.12 0.37 12.22
N GLU A 22 5.22 0.70 12.88
CA GLU A 22 5.36 0.63 14.34
C GLU A 22 4.35 1.58 15.02
N ALA A 23 4.18 2.80 14.52
CA ALA A 23 3.18 3.73 15.03
C ALA A 23 1.75 3.21 14.88
N ILE A 24 1.43 2.59 13.73
CA ILE A 24 0.12 1.99 13.46
C ILE A 24 -0.15 0.82 14.40
N GLU A 25 0.80 -0.11 14.53
CA GLU A 25 0.69 -1.29 15.41
C GLU A 25 0.54 -0.89 16.89
N ASN A 26 1.16 0.23 17.30
CA ASN A 26 0.99 0.77 18.65
C ASN A 26 -0.40 1.38 18.90
N VAL A 27 -0.98 2.08 17.91
CA VAL A 27 -2.26 2.78 18.08
C VAL A 27 -3.48 1.88 17.83
N TYR A 28 -3.37 0.98 16.84
CA TYR A 28 -4.41 0.04 16.38
C TYR A 28 -3.84 -1.38 16.28
N PRO A 29 -3.53 -2.05 17.40
CA PRO A 29 -2.84 -3.35 17.42
C PRO A 29 -3.61 -4.50 16.78
N LYS A 30 -4.92 -4.35 16.59
CA LYS A 30 -5.78 -5.35 15.93
C LYS A 30 -5.89 -5.15 14.42
N ALA A 31 -5.42 -4.01 13.91
CA ALA A 31 -5.48 -3.72 12.48
C ALA A 31 -4.36 -4.46 11.75
N MET A 32 -4.69 -5.10 10.64
CA MET A 32 -3.70 -5.57 9.69
C MET A 32 -3.09 -4.37 8.96
N HIS A 33 -1.78 -4.18 9.10
CA HIS A 33 -1.04 -3.20 8.31
C HIS A 33 -0.68 -3.78 6.93
N ILE A 34 -0.95 -3.03 5.87
CA ILE A 34 -0.59 -3.39 4.49
C ILE A 34 0.13 -2.21 3.84
N THR A 35 1.28 -2.48 3.21
CA THR A 35 1.95 -1.48 2.37
C THR A 35 1.12 -1.20 1.13
N CYS A 36 0.89 0.07 0.83
CA CYS A 36 0.01 0.52 -0.23
C CYS A 36 0.56 0.14 -1.61
N THR A 37 -0.07 -0.85 -2.25
CA THR A 37 0.22 -1.25 -3.62
C THR A 37 0.15 -0.09 -4.61
N VAL A 38 -0.76 0.85 -4.42
CA VAL A 38 -0.84 2.04 -5.28
C VAL A 38 0.43 2.88 -5.21
N HIS A 39 0.98 3.10 -4.01
CA HIS A 39 2.26 3.80 -3.85
C HIS A 39 3.42 2.97 -4.43
N MET A 40 3.43 1.65 -4.25
CA MET A 40 4.44 0.76 -4.85
C MET A 40 4.44 0.84 -6.38
N ILE A 41 3.28 0.71 -7.02
CA ILE A 41 3.12 0.79 -8.48
C ILE A 41 3.55 2.15 -8.99
N ARG A 42 3.12 3.25 -8.34
CA ARG A 42 3.52 4.61 -8.74
C ARG A 42 5.02 4.84 -8.60
N ASN A 43 5.62 4.35 -7.51
CA ASN A 43 7.06 4.45 -7.30
C ASN A 43 7.84 3.67 -8.35
N ALA A 44 7.42 2.44 -8.68
CA ALA A 44 8.07 1.64 -9.73
C ALA A 44 7.91 2.29 -11.12
N ALA A 45 6.70 2.71 -11.48
CA ALA A 45 6.41 3.34 -12.77
C ALA A 45 7.12 4.70 -12.98
N LYS A 46 7.61 5.35 -11.91
CA LYS A 46 8.41 6.58 -12.01
C LYS A 46 9.71 6.37 -12.79
N TYR A 47 10.29 5.17 -12.72
CA TYR A 47 11.58 4.84 -13.34
C TYR A 47 11.44 4.19 -14.72
N VAL A 48 10.21 4.04 -15.23
CA VAL A 48 9.93 3.45 -16.53
C VAL A 48 9.77 4.56 -17.57
N SER A 49 10.39 4.37 -18.74
CA SER A 49 10.26 5.28 -19.87
C SER A 49 8.78 5.47 -20.25
N HIS A 50 8.42 6.66 -20.74
CA HIS A 50 7.02 6.95 -21.03
C HIS A 50 6.43 5.99 -22.08
N SER A 51 7.21 5.62 -23.09
CA SER A 51 6.80 4.69 -24.15
C SER A 51 6.49 3.28 -23.64
N MET A 52 7.17 2.82 -22.58
CA MET A 52 6.97 1.48 -22.01
C MET A 52 5.98 1.45 -20.85
N LYS A 53 5.59 2.62 -20.32
CA LYS A 53 4.79 2.73 -19.09
C LYS A 53 3.44 2.01 -19.18
N SER A 54 2.78 2.06 -20.35
CA SER A 54 1.50 1.37 -20.55
C SER A 54 1.64 -0.15 -20.43
N ASP A 55 2.65 -0.72 -21.09
CA ASP A 55 2.90 -2.17 -21.07
C ASP A 55 3.34 -2.62 -19.68
N PHE A 56 4.23 -1.86 -19.03
CA PHE A 56 4.65 -2.12 -17.66
C PHE A 56 3.49 -2.14 -16.66
N LEU A 57 2.55 -1.19 -16.74
CA LEU A 57 1.38 -1.16 -15.86
C LEU A 57 0.42 -2.32 -16.14
N ARG A 58 0.29 -2.75 -17.40
CA ARG A 58 -0.50 -3.94 -17.77
C ARG A 58 0.09 -5.20 -17.15
N ASP A 59 1.42 -5.35 -17.18
CA ASP A 59 2.09 -6.49 -16.58
C ASP A 59 1.97 -6.48 -15.05
N LEU A 60 2.13 -5.33 -14.40
CA LEU A 60 1.90 -5.21 -12.95
C LEU A 60 0.47 -5.56 -12.55
N LYS A 61 -0.53 -5.20 -13.37
CA LYS A 61 -1.93 -5.56 -13.11
C LYS A 61 -2.13 -7.07 -13.05
N ASN A 62 -1.41 -7.84 -13.88
CA ASN A 62 -1.48 -9.31 -13.85
C ASN A 62 -0.89 -9.90 -12.57
N ILE A 63 0.12 -9.25 -11.98
CA ILE A 63 0.73 -9.69 -10.71
C ILE A 63 -0.22 -9.38 -9.55
N TYR A 64 -0.66 -8.14 -9.42
CA TYR A 64 -1.51 -7.69 -8.31
C TYR A 64 -2.98 -8.16 -8.43
N GLY A 65 -3.38 -8.70 -9.58
CA GLY A 65 -4.70 -9.26 -9.83
C GLY A 65 -4.73 -10.78 -9.92
N ALA A 66 -3.64 -11.46 -9.55
CA ALA A 66 -3.58 -12.92 -9.54
C ALA A 66 -4.43 -13.49 -8.39
N ASP A 67 -5.03 -14.66 -8.62
CA ASP A 67 -5.93 -15.31 -7.64
C ASP A 67 -5.23 -15.71 -6.32
N ASN A 68 -3.90 -15.83 -6.33
CA ASN A 68 -3.06 -16.20 -5.20
C ASN A 68 -2.01 -15.14 -4.89
N TRP A 69 -2.47 -13.93 -4.58
CA TRP A 69 -1.67 -12.83 -4.05
C TRP A 69 -1.35 -13.01 -2.56
#